data_AF-A0A0D3CVN8-F1
#
_entry.id   AF-A0A0D3CVN8-F1
#
_cell.length_a   1.000
_cell.length_b   1.000
_cell.length_c   1.000
_cell.angle_alpha   90.00
_cell.angle_beta   90.00
_cell.angle_gamma   90.00
#
_symmetry.space_group_name_H-M   'P 1'
#
loop_
_entity.id
_entity.type
_entity.pdbx_description
1 polymer ?
#
loop_
_entity_poly.entity_id
_entity_poly.type
_entity_poly.pdbx_seq_one_letter_code
_entity_poly.pdbx_strand_id
1 'polypeptide(L)'
;MSSLLLSRVSRLSLNKQPALEVRRYLSGARFLSETPTYRIVGADHCRYSSRDESVGRLVVRNVKASDSEDDEVLEKIVPTDLMTPTGTIGASQGWVATLKDNVVWLQDDLNPFASDSSPKRISLPRPKTLPDCQTQMVTNVALSSSPEDEDCILAVKFVGPQLSLCRPAEKNNHWMFSMLGRGGTHTGSWDLENHRSRSFVYRKYKEYLPSEMEDMSRCSRSEHLVEAPTGQTFMVKWYTDIFWNGPDNGVRRWKRFMVFEVAGGDAIASNDIEELCIFLSIKGEPFCVEASLYGLTPNCIYYVGDFDYGKVNIGNNERVGGYGFSPAPYFIPPQSS
;
A
#
# COMPACT_ATOMS: atom_id res chain seq x y z
N MET A 1 2.98 7.53 9.54
CA MET A 1 3.15 6.58 10.66
C MET A 1 2.54 5.19 10.46
N SER A 2 1.38 4.98 9.81
CA SER A 2 0.76 3.62 9.70
C SER A 2 1.45 2.66 8.71
N SER A 3 1.89 3.15 7.54
CA SER A 3 2.51 2.31 6.48
C SER A 3 3.89 1.76 6.88
N LEU A 4 4.73 2.56 7.54
CA LEU A 4 6.03 2.15 8.09
C LEU A 4 5.96 0.96 9.06
N LEU A 5 4.90 0.87 9.86
CA LEU A 5 4.71 -0.21 10.82
C LEU A 5 4.23 -1.49 10.13
N LEU A 6 3.28 -1.35 9.21
CA LEU A 6 2.73 -2.46 8.46
C LEU A 6 3.80 -3.17 7.61
N SER A 7 4.58 -2.40 6.84
CA SER A 7 5.69 -2.91 6.03
C SER A 7 6.79 -3.62 6.84
N ARG A 8 6.97 -3.27 8.12
CA ARG A 8 7.94 -3.97 8.99
C ARG A 8 7.35 -5.19 9.65
N VAL A 9 6.08 -5.15 10.04
CA VAL A 9 5.43 -6.27 10.70
C VAL A 9 5.11 -7.38 9.71
N SER A 10 4.78 -7.06 8.46
CA SER A 10 4.71 -8.05 7.39
C SER A 10 6.05 -8.79 7.23
N ARG A 11 7.19 -8.13 7.44
CA ARG A 11 8.51 -8.79 7.37
C ARG A 11 8.84 -9.70 8.55
N LEU A 12 8.04 -9.73 9.62
CA LEU A 12 8.32 -10.54 10.81
C LEU A 12 7.84 -11.97 10.63
N SER A 13 8.53 -12.81 9.85
CA SER A 13 8.29 -14.26 9.91
C SER A 13 8.56 -14.76 11.34
N LEU A 14 7.50 -15.03 12.10
CA LEU A 14 7.55 -15.36 13.53
C LEU A 14 8.34 -16.63 13.86
N ASN A 15 8.71 -17.42 12.84
CA ASN A 15 9.43 -18.68 12.96
C ASN A 15 10.90 -18.64 12.47
N LYS A 16 11.40 -17.51 11.94
CA LYS A 16 12.81 -17.40 11.56
C LYS A 16 13.59 -16.68 12.65
N GLN A 17 14.41 -17.42 13.39
CA GLN A 17 15.57 -16.82 14.07
C GLN A 17 16.37 -16.02 13.03
N PRO A 18 17.06 -14.92 13.41
CA PRO A 18 17.94 -14.21 12.50
C PRO A 18 19.14 -15.11 12.22
N ALA A 19 19.00 -15.98 11.22
CA ALA A 19 20.12 -16.73 10.69
C ALA A 19 21.02 -15.74 9.94
N LEU A 20 22.25 -15.63 10.44
CA LEU A 20 23.40 -15.07 9.74
C LEU A 20 23.37 -15.45 8.26
N GLU A 21 23.65 -14.46 7.40
CA GLU A 21 24.03 -14.63 5.99
C GLU A 21 23.31 -15.75 5.23
N VAL A 22 22.01 -15.57 4.96
CA VAL A 22 21.42 -16.30 3.84
C VAL A 22 21.87 -15.59 2.57
N ARG A 23 22.94 -16.12 1.96
CA ARG A 23 23.30 -15.90 0.56
C ARG A 23 22.02 -15.75 -0.25
N ARG A 24 21.76 -14.52 -0.72
CA ARG A 24 20.79 -14.25 -1.78
C ARG A 24 21.21 -15.13 -2.94
N TYR A 25 20.46 -16.20 -3.20
CA TYR A 25 20.53 -16.87 -4.48
C TYR A 25 20.02 -15.86 -5.50
N LEU A 26 20.95 -15.07 -6.04
CA LEU A 26 20.87 -14.58 -7.41
C LEU A 26 20.85 -15.82 -8.29
N SER A 27 19.67 -16.44 -8.43
CA SER A 27 19.42 -17.34 -9.54
C SER A 27 19.15 -16.44 -10.74
N GLY A 28 20.21 -16.20 -11.51
CA GLY A 28 20.09 -15.62 -12.83
C GLY A 28 19.14 -16.47 -13.67
N ALA A 29 17.94 -15.96 -13.86
CA ALA A 29 17.05 -16.33 -14.94
C ALA A 29 16.36 -15.04 -15.38
N ARG A 30 16.68 -14.56 -16.58
CA ARG A 30 15.95 -13.47 -17.23
C ARG A 30 14.52 -13.96 -17.48
N PHE A 31 13.59 -13.70 -16.57
CA PHE A 31 12.16 -13.80 -16.84
C PHE A 31 11.67 -12.41 -17.24
N LEU A 32 11.92 -12.03 -18.50
CA LEU A 32 11.41 -10.80 -19.10
C LEU A 32 9.92 -10.97 -19.47
N SER A 33 9.07 -11.07 -18.46
CA SER A 33 7.63 -10.84 -18.62
C SER A 33 7.04 -10.37 -17.29
N GLU A 34 7.57 -9.26 -16.77
CA GLU A 34 6.91 -8.53 -15.70
C GLU A 34 5.75 -7.74 -16.30
N THR A 35 4.56 -7.89 -15.72
CA THR A 35 3.35 -7.23 -16.23
C THR A 35 3.43 -5.70 -16.03
N PRO A 36 2.74 -4.90 -16.88
CA PRO A 36 2.72 -3.45 -16.68
C PRO A 36 2.07 -3.07 -15.34
N THR A 37 2.53 -1.95 -14.78
CA THR A 37 1.88 -1.36 -13.60
C THR A 37 0.60 -0.64 -14.02
N TYR A 38 -0.52 -1.00 -13.38
CA TYR A 38 -1.82 -0.40 -13.64
C TYR A 38 -2.28 0.44 -12.46
N ARG A 39 -2.89 1.60 -12.76
CA ARG A 39 -3.73 2.35 -11.80
C ARG A 39 -5.18 1.97 -12.01
N ILE A 40 -5.90 1.68 -10.94
CA ILE A 40 -7.35 1.46 -11.04
C ILE A 40 -8.08 2.78 -11.15
N VAL A 41 -9.00 2.86 -12.12
CA VAL A 41 -9.78 4.06 -12.41
C VAL A 41 -11.23 3.90 -11.95
N GLY A 42 -11.81 2.72 -12.16
CA GLY A 42 -13.16 2.41 -11.72
C GLY A 42 -13.70 1.14 -12.35
N ALA A 43 -15.04 1.03 -12.40
CA ALA A 43 -15.75 -0.02 -13.10
C ALA A 43 -16.81 0.58 -14.03
N ASP A 44 -16.76 0.21 -15.31
CA ASP A 44 -17.71 0.64 -16.32
C ASP A 44 -18.94 -0.29 -16.32
N HIS A 45 -20.12 0.29 -16.16
CA HIS A 45 -21.37 -0.45 -16.17
C HIS A 45 -21.77 -0.67 -17.63
N CYS A 46 -21.56 -1.88 -18.15
CA CYS A 46 -21.89 -2.20 -19.54
C CYS A 46 -23.37 -1.88 -19.84
N ARG A 47 -23.62 -0.85 -20.66
CA ARG A 47 -24.97 -0.38 -21.02
C ARG A 47 -25.84 -1.41 -21.77
N TYR A 48 -25.31 -2.56 -22.17
CA TYR A 48 -25.99 -3.51 -23.05
C TYR A 48 -26.21 -4.92 -22.49
N SER A 49 -25.68 -5.30 -21.31
CA SER A 49 -25.97 -6.62 -20.74
C SER A 49 -25.70 -6.74 -19.23
N SER A 50 -26.68 -6.38 -18.42
CA SER A 50 -27.18 -7.21 -17.31
C SER A 50 -28.27 -6.46 -16.56
N ARG A 51 -29.20 -7.19 -15.95
CA ARG A 51 -30.18 -6.64 -15.00
C ARG A 51 -29.55 -6.36 -13.62
N ASP A 52 -28.23 -6.44 -13.51
CA ASP A 52 -27.52 -6.53 -12.24
C ASP A 52 -26.50 -5.38 -12.12
N GLU A 53 -26.90 -4.33 -11.39
CA GLU A 53 -26.07 -3.14 -11.12
C GLU A 53 -24.89 -3.45 -10.18
N SER A 54 -24.74 -4.69 -9.71
CA SER A 54 -23.70 -5.10 -8.75
C SER A 54 -22.33 -5.41 -9.38
N VAL A 55 -22.21 -5.42 -10.71
CA VAL A 55 -20.97 -5.75 -11.43
C VAL A 55 -20.67 -4.81 -12.61
N GLY A 56 -19.40 -4.61 -12.92
CA GLY A 56 -18.93 -3.78 -14.04
C GLY A 56 -17.61 -4.27 -14.62
N ARG A 57 -17.19 -3.73 -15.77
CA ARG A 57 -15.89 -4.03 -16.38
C ARG A 57 -14.80 -3.18 -15.74
N LEU A 58 -13.68 -3.80 -15.39
CA LEU A 58 -12.57 -3.10 -14.75
C LEU A 58 -11.95 -2.07 -15.69
N VAL A 59 -11.87 -0.82 -15.23
CA VAL A 59 -11.22 0.28 -15.96
C VAL A 59 -9.89 0.58 -15.29
N VAL A 60 -8.81 0.47 -16.06
CA VAL A 60 -7.45 0.71 -15.61
C VAL A 60 -6.74 1.73 -16.48
N ARG A 61 -5.66 2.31 -15.97
CA ARG A 61 -4.73 3.11 -16.78
C ARG A 61 -3.33 2.55 -16.63
N ASN A 62 -2.70 2.20 -17.74
CA ASN A 62 -1.31 1.80 -17.77
C ASN A 62 -0.42 3.01 -17.46
N VAL A 63 0.44 2.91 -16.44
CA VAL A 63 1.26 4.03 -15.99
C VAL A 63 2.34 4.42 -17.01
N LYS A 64 2.78 3.48 -17.86
CA LYS A 64 3.77 3.72 -18.91
C LYS A 64 3.22 4.57 -20.06
N ALA A 65 1.92 4.47 -20.33
CA ALA A 65 1.29 5.08 -21.50
C ALA A 65 1.03 6.58 -21.29
N SER A 66 2.04 7.34 -20.82
CA SER A 66 1.94 8.75 -20.47
C SER A 66 1.47 9.66 -21.61
N ASP A 67 1.49 9.15 -22.85
CA ASP A 67 1.10 9.88 -24.05
C ASP A 67 -0.32 9.51 -24.55
N SER A 68 -0.97 8.49 -23.97
CA SER A 68 -2.38 8.18 -24.25
C SER A 68 -3.24 8.64 -23.07
N GLU A 69 -4.18 9.56 -23.31
CA GLU A 69 -5.15 10.00 -22.30
C GLU A 69 -6.20 8.91 -21.99
N ASP A 70 -6.27 7.87 -22.81
CA ASP A 70 -7.34 6.89 -22.80
C ASP A 70 -7.23 5.90 -21.63
N ASP A 71 -8.36 5.70 -20.95
CA ASP A 71 -8.54 4.61 -20.00
C ASP A 71 -8.75 3.29 -20.74
N GLU A 72 -8.14 2.22 -20.25
CA GLU A 72 -8.29 0.88 -20.79
C GLU A 72 -9.44 0.14 -20.06
N VAL A 73 -10.46 -0.26 -20.80
CA VAL A 73 -11.58 -1.06 -20.26
C VAL A 73 -11.29 -2.54 -20.51
N LEU A 74 -10.89 -3.25 -19.46
CA LEU A 74 -10.59 -4.68 -19.52
C LEU A 74 -11.87 -5.51 -19.65
N GLU A 75 -11.75 -6.75 -20.14
CA GLU A 75 -12.88 -7.70 -20.17
C GLU A 75 -13.23 -8.24 -18.78
N LYS A 76 -12.30 -8.11 -17.83
CA LYS A 76 -12.45 -8.53 -16.43
C LYS A 76 -13.68 -7.89 -15.78
N ILE A 77 -14.58 -8.73 -15.28
CA ILE A 77 -15.78 -8.32 -14.54
C ILE A 77 -15.46 -8.24 -13.05
N VAL A 78 -15.81 -7.11 -12.43
CA VAL A 78 -15.53 -6.83 -11.02
C VAL A 78 -16.80 -6.38 -10.29
N PRO A 79 -16.94 -6.74 -9.00
CA PRO A 79 -18.02 -6.21 -8.16
C PRO A 79 -17.90 -4.69 -8.00
N THR A 80 -19.01 -3.96 -8.21
CA THR A 80 -19.04 -2.49 -8.14
C THR A 80 -18.93 -1.96 -6.71
N ASP A 81 -19.28 -2.78 -5.70
CA ASP A 81 -19.12 -2.45 -4.28
C ASP A 81 -17.65 -2.30 -3.86
N LEU A 82 -16.71 -2.90 -4.59
CA LEU A 82 -15.27 -2.70 -4.43
C LEU A 82 -14.80 -1.32 -4.92
N MET A 83 -15.62 -0.60 -5.68
CA MET A 83 -15.34 0.75 -6.20
C MET A 83 -15.97 1.84 -5.31
N THR A 84 -16.06 1.58 -4.00
CA THR A 84 -16.58 2.54 -3.03
C THR A 84 -15.46 3.18 -2.21
N PRO A 85 -15.56 4.49 -1.89
CA PRO A 85 -14.49 5.21 -1.19
C PRO A 85 -14.09 4.62 0.17
N THR A 86 -14.96 3.84 0.81
CA THR A 86 -14.72 3.25 2.13
C THR A 86 -14.48 1.75 2.09
N GLY A 87 -14.65 1.09 0.93
CA GLY A 87 -14.76 -0.36 0.84
C GLY A 87 -13.42 -1.09 0.72
N THR A 88 -12.45 -0.51 0.03
CA THR A 88 -11.31 -1.27 -0.50
C THR A 88 -9.96 -0.65 -0.15
N ILE A 89 -9.07 -1.48 0.37
CA ILE A 89 -7.68 -1.12 0.68
C ILE A 89 -6.77 -2.09 -0.06
N GLY A 90 -5.96 -1.58 -0.98
CA GLY A 90 -4.94 -2.35 -1.68
C GLY A 90 -3.89 -2.92 -0.73
N ALA A 91 -3.53 -4.17 -0.97
CA ALA A 91 -2.40 -4.86 -0.39
C ALA A 91 -1.39 -5.19 -1.50
N SER A 92 -0.23 -5.76 -1.13
CA SER A 92 0.74 -6.23 -2.11
C SER A 92 0.20 -7.36 -3.00
N GLN A 93 0.87 -7.58 -4.13
CA GLN A 93 0.61 -8.68 -5.07
C GLN A 93 -0.79 -8.67 -5.70
N GLY A 94 -1.39 -7.48 -5.86
CA GLY A 94 -2.70 -7.32 -6.49
C GLY A 94 -3.89 -7.73 -5.60
N TRP A 95 -3.65 -8.04 -4.33
CA TRP A 95 -4.72 -8.31 -3.38
C TRP A 95 -5.34 -7.02 -2.86
N VAL A 96 -6.63 -7.10 -2.50
CA VAL A 96 -7.33 -6.05 -1.78
C VAL A 96 -7.98 -6.59 -0.52
N ALA A 97 -8.04 -5.75 0.50
CA ALA A 97 -8.78 -5.99 1.72
C ALA A 97 -10.06 -5.17 1.73
N THR A 98 -11.16 -5.79 2.16
CA THR A 98 -12.42 -5.11 2.48
C THR A 98 -12.88 -5.46 3.89
N LEU A 99 -13.69 -4.57 4.49
CA LEU A 99 -14.33 -4.83 5.79
C LEU A 99 -15.84 -4.91 5.60
N LYS A 100 -16.40 -6.12 5.72
CA LYS A 100 -17.84 -6.37 5.61
C LYS A 100 -18.33 -7.09 6.86
N ASP A 101 -19.39 -6.57 7.48
CA ASP A 101 -19.96 -7.13 8.73
C ASP A 101 -18.91 -7.35 9.84
N ASN A 102 -17.97 -6.40 9.98
CA ASN A 102 -16.80 -6.47 10.87
C ASN A 102 -15.88 -7.68 10.62
N VAL A 103 -15.91 -8.25 9.41
CA VAL A 103 -14.99 -9.30 8.95
C VAL A 103 -14.10 -8.72 7.87
N VAL A 104 -12.79 -8.94 8.00
CA VAL A 104 -11.83 -8.56 6.97
C VAL A 104 -11.79 -9.67 5.92
N TRP A 105 -11.92 -9.29 4.66
CA TRP A 105 -11.85 -10.18 3.50
C TRP A 105 -10.66 -9.79 2.63
N LEU A 106 -9.84 -10.75 2.24
CA LEU A 106 -8.83 -10.58 1.20
C LEU A 106 -9.35 -11.13 -0.11
N GLN A 107 -9.22 -10.37 -1.19
CA GLN A 107 -9.77 -10.70 -2.50
C GLN A 107 -8.80 -10.28 -3.61
N ASP A 108 -8.74 -11.02 -4.71
CA ASP A 108 -7.94 -10.67 -5.89
C ASP A 108 -8.80 -10.17 -7.07
N ASP A 109 -10.09 -9.91 -6.83
CA ASP A 109 -11.08 -9.48 -7.83
C ASP A 109 -10.63 -8.29 -8.68
N LEU A 110 -9.82 -7.38 -8.13
CA LEU A 110 -9.35 -6.18 -8.82
C LEU A 110 -7.99 -6.36 -9.52
N ASN A 111 -7.39 -7.56 -9.47
CA ASN A 111 -6.17 -7.89 -10.17
C ASN A 111 -6.47 -8.32 -11.62
N PRO A 112 -6.05 -7.54 -12.65
CA PRO A 112 -6.22 -7.88 -14.06
C PRO A 112 -5.67 -9.24 -14.47
N PHE A 113 -4.67 -9.74 -13.72
CA PHE A 113 -3.96 -10.99 -14.02
C PHE A 113 -4.52 -12.19 -13.25
N ALA A 114 -5.46 -11.97 -12.32
CA ALA A 114 -6.14 -13.04 -11.60
C ALA A 114 -7.29 -13.66 -12.41
N SER A 115 -7.69 -14.87 -12.04
CA SER A 115 -8.77 -15.61 -12.70
C SER A 115 -10.10 -14.85 -12.65
N ASP A 116 -10.73 -14.66 -13.81
CA ASP A 116 -12.07 -14.05 -13.90
C ASP A 116 -13.18 -15.03 -13.50
N SER A 117 -13.01 -16.32 -13.81
CA SER A 117 -14.02 -17.35 -13.54
C SER A 117 -13.98 -17.88 -12.10
N SER A 118 -12.86 -17.68 -11.41
CA SER A 118 -12.65 -18.16 -10.03
C SER A 118 -11.81 -17.17 -9.22
N PRO A 119 -12.34 -15.98 -8.91
CA PRO A 119 -11.65 -15.03 -8.04
C PRO A 119 -11.43 -15.66 -6.66
N LYS A 120 -10.25 -15.43 -6.08
CA LYS A 120 -9.88 -15.96 -4.78
C LYS A 120 -10.33 -14.99 -3.70
N ARG A 121 -11.01 -15.51 -2.69
CA ARG A 121 -11.52 -14.74 -1.56
C ARG A 121 -11.26 -15.48 -0.25
N ILE A 122 -10.55 -14.83 0.66
CA ILE A 122 -10.17 -15.38 1.96
C ILE A 122 -10.88 -14.57 3.04
N SER A 123 -11.74 -15.25 3.81
CA SER A 123 -12.38 -14.67 4.98
C SER A 123 -11.50 -14.85 6.20
N LEU A 124 -11.33 -13.81 6.99
CA LEU A 124 -10.56 -13.87 8.23
C LEU A 124 -11.50 -13.97 9.44
N PRO A 125 -11.00 -14.39 10.62
CA PRO A 125 -11.77 -14.34 11.84
C PRO A 125 -12.26 -12.92 12.14
N ARG A 126 -13.30 -12.78 12.95
CA ARG A 126 -13.71 -11.46 13.43
C ARG A 126 -12.61 -10.85 14.31
N PRO A 127 -12.11 -9.65 13.99
CA PRO A 127 -11.14 -8.97 14.84
C PRO A 127 -11.75 -8.72 16.23
N LYS A 128 -10.98 -9.01 17.28
CA LYS A 128 -11.37 -8.64 18.65
C LYS A 128 -11.00 -7.18 18.89
N THR A 129 -11.95 -6.40 19.38
CA THR A 129 -11.69 -5.01 19.79
C THR A 129 -11.01 -4.99 21.15
N LEU A 130 -9.86 -4.32 21.25
CA LEU A 130 -9.19 -4.08 22.53
C LEU A 130 -9.90 -2.94 23.30
N PRO A 131 -9.72 -2.84 24.63
CA PRO A 131 -10.21 -1.70 25.40
C PRO A 131 -9.76 -0.37 24.79
N ASP A 132 -10.65 0.62 24.77
CA ASP A 132 -10.43 1.95 24.19
C ASP A 132 -10.06 1.98 22.68
N CYS A 133 -10.24 0.85 21.98
CA CYS A 133 -9.99 0.73 20.55
C CYS A 133 -11.29 0.50 19.76
N GLN A 134 -11.19 0.50 18.43
CA GLN A 134 -12.28 0.12 17.53
C GLN A 134 -11.73 -0.66 16.34
N THR A 135 -12.52 -1.59 15.81
CA THR A 135 -12.18 -2.42 14.64
C THR A 135 -13.22 -2.29 13.51
N GLN A 136 -14.00 -1.20 13.52
CA GLN A 136 -15.08 -0.96 12.56
C GLN A 136 -14.59 -0.21 11.31
N MET A 137 -13.36 0.32 11.34
CA MET A 137 -12.75 1.03 10.22
C MET A 137 -11.30 0.61 10.05
N VAL A 138 -11.00 -0.07 8.94
CA VAL A 138 -9.62 -0.35 8.52
C VAL A 138 -9.06 0.89 7.83
N THR A 139 -7.82 1.23 8.13
CA THR A 139 -7.10 2.37 7.53
C THR A 139 -5.98 1.93 6.60
N ASN A 140 -5.41 0.75 6.83
CA ASN A 140 -4.35 0.20 5.98
C ASN A 140 -4.16 -1.31 6.23
N VAL A 141 -3.62 -2.03 5.24
CA VAL A 141 -3.25 -3.45 5.31
C VAL A 141 -1.87 -3.66 4.67
N ALA A 142 -1.15 -4.70 5.09
CA ALA A 142 0.04 -5.17 4.40
C ALA A 142 0.17 -6.68 4.52
N LEU A 143 0.73 -7.29 3.48
CA LEU A 143 0.99 -8.73 3.40
C LEU A 143 2.50 -8.95 3.33
N SER A 144 2.96 -10.05 3.92
CA SER A 144 4.37 -10.44 3.87
C SER A 144 4.74 -11.17 2.58
N SER A 145 3.76 -11.87 2.03
CA SER A 145 3.84 -12.75 0.87
C SER A 145 2.41 -12.99 0.36
N SER A 146 2.19 -13.95 -0.55
CA SER A 146 0.83 -14.26 -0.97
C SER A 146 0.01 -14.74 0.24
N PRO A 147 -1.24 -14.31 0.45
CA PRO A 147 -2.05 -14.75 1.58
C PRO A 147 -2.39 -16.24 1.52
N GLU A 148 -2.09 -16.90 0.41
CA GLU A 148 -2.19 -18.35 0.26
C GLU A 148 -0.98 -19.09 0.85
N ASP A 149 0.15 -18.41 1.04
CA ASP A 149 1.35 -19.01 1.63
C ASP A 149 1.13 -19.29 3.13
N GLU A 150 1.54 -20.46 3.60
CA GLU A 150 1.34 -20.88 5.00
C GLU A 150 2.02 -19.94 6.03
N ASP A 151 3.15 -19.34 5.67
CA ASP A 151 3.90 -18.42 6.53
C ASP A 151 3.53 -16.95 6.33
N CYS A 152 2.50 -16.67 5.50
CA CYS A 152 2.06 -15.30 5.26
C CYS A 152 1.50 -14.65 6.52
N ILE A 153 1.90 -13.41 6.75
CA ILE A 153 1.41 -12.55 7.81
C ILE A 153 0.70 -11.36 7.18
N LEU A 154 -0.59 -11.27 7.47
CA LEU A 154 -1.39 -10.09 7.23
C LEU A 154 -1.32 -9.20 8.46
N ALA A 155 -1.04 -7.92 8.23
CA ALA A 155 -1.17 -6.88 9.22
C ALA A 155 -2.31 -5.92 8.85
N VAL A 156 -3.22 -5.65 9.79
CA VAL A 156 -4.40 -4.79 9.60
C VAL A 156 -4.39 -3.66 10.62
N LYS A 157 -4.36 -2.43 10.11
CA LYS A 157 -4.39 -1.22 10.94
C LYS A 157 -5.80 -0.65 10.99
N PHE A 158 -6.37 -0.57 12.19
CA PHE A 158 -7.65 0.09 12.41
C PHE A 158 -7.45 1.55 12.83
N VAL A 159 -8.52 2.35 12.72
CA VAL A 159 -8.56 3.69 13.31
C VAL A 159 -8.25 3.60 14.82
N GLY A 160 -7.35 4.46 15.29
CA GLY A 160 -6.87 4.44 16.67
C GLY A 160 -5.56 3.66 16.83
N PRO A 161 -5.26 3.14 18.04
CA PRO A 161 -3.94 2.57 18.34
C PRO A 161 -3.78 1.10 17.93
N GLN A 162 -4.88 0.36 17.73
CA GLN A 162 -4.86 -1.08 17.47
C GLN A 162 -4.29 -1.43 16.10
N LEU A 163 -3.39 -2.42 16.08
CA LEU A 163 -2.90 -3.15 14.91
C LEU A 163 -3.17 -4.64 15.17
N SER A 164 -3.79 -5.34 14.24
CA SER A 164 -4.08 -6.78 14.38
C SER A 164 -3.35 -7.56 13.30
N LEU A 165 -2.78 -8.70 13.67
CA LEU A 165 -2.02 -9.60 12.79
C LEU A 165 -2.73 -10.94 12.68
N CYS A 166 -2.70 -11.55 11.50
CA CYS A 166 -3.32 -12.82 11.22
C CYS A 166 -2.48 -13.60 10.20
N ARG A 167 -2.55 -14.93 10.22
CA ARG A 167 -2.08 -15.77 9.12
C ARG A 167 -3.25 -16.22 8.26
N PRO A 168 -3.42 -15.72 7.03
CA PRO A 168 -4.63 -15.97 6.26
C PRO A 168 -4.82 -17.46 5.91
N ALA A 169 -3.75 -18.17 5.56
CA ALA A 169 -3.78 -19.59 5.16
C ALA A 169 -3.91 -20.58 6.33
N GLU A 170 -3.74 -20.15 7.59
CA GLU A 170 -3.77 -21.04 8.75
C GLU A 170 -5.22 -21.48 9.07
N LYS A 171 -5.46 -22.80 9.18
CA LYS A 171 -6.81 -23.36 9.39
C LYS A 171 -7.51 -22.90 10.67
N ASN A 172 -6.73 -22.64 11.72
CA ASN A 172 -7.19 -22.06 12.99
C ASN A 172 -6.59 -20.66 13.16
N ASN A 173 -6.71 -19.85 12.12
CA ASN A 173 -6.21 -18.49 12.17
C ASN A 173 -6.87 -17.72 13.33
N HIS A 174 -6.04 -17.09 14.16
CA HIS A 174 -6.48 -16.22 15.24
C HIS A 174 -5.75 -14.88 15.12
N TRP A 175 -6.36 -13.85 15.69
CA TRP A 175 -5.75 -12.53 15.70
C TRP A 175 -4.73 -12.42 16.82
N MET A 176 -3.53 -12.00 16.47
CA MET A 176 -2.56 -11.46 17.41
C MET A 176 -2.67 -9.95 17.41
N PHE A 177 -2.61 -9.30 18.57
CA PHE A 177 -2.81 -7.86 18.67
C PHE A 177 -1.50 -7.16 18.98
N SER A 178 -1.36 -5.95 18.45
CA SER A 178 -0.22 -5.06 18.68
C SER A 178 -0.73 -3.65 18.94
N MET A 179 -0.24 -3.04 20.01
CA MET A 179 -0.61 -1.68 20.42
C MET A 179 0.61 -0.79 20.41
N LEU A 180 0.45 0.42 19.87
CA LEU A 180 1.50 1.43 19.90
C LEU A 180 1.56 2.07 21.28
N GLY A 181 2.75 2.07 21.88
CA GLY A 181 3.07 2.86 23.05
C GLY A 181 2.97 4.36 22.75
N ARG A 182 2.81 5.15 23.81
CA ARG A 182 2.72 6.61 23.72
C ARG A 182 3.95 7.17 22.98
N GLY A 183 3.71 7.88 21.87
CA GLY A 183 4.76 8.41 20.99
C GLY A 183 5.24 7.49 19.86
N GLY A 184 4.67 6.29 19.70
CA GLY A 184 4.91 5.41 18.54
C GLY A 184 6.29 4.75 18.49
N THR A 185 7.08 4.83 19.56
CA THR A 185 8.46 4.31 19.64
C THR A 185 8.55 2.85 20.07
N HIS A 186 7.46 2.28 20.57
CA HIS A 186 7.41 0.91 21.06
C HIS A 186 6.07 0.29 20.66
N THR A 187 6.08 -0.98 20.28
CA THR A 187 4.86 -1.75 20.04
C THR A 187 4.87 -2.92 21.01
N GLY A 188 3.85 -3.03 21.86
CA GLY A 188 3.61 -4.25 22.62
C GLY A 188 2.72 -5.16 21.80
N SER A 189 3.17 -6.37 21.49
CA SER A 189 2.29 -7.42 20.95
C SER A 189 1.84 -8.35 22.06
N TRP A 190 0.60 -8.82 21.90
CA TRP A 190 -0.03 -9.77 22.79
C TRP A 190 -0.69 -10.87 21.95
N ASP A 191 -0.21 -12.08 22.17
CA ASP A 191 -0.87 -13.30 21.71
C ASP A 191 -1.92 -13.70 22.76
N LEU A 192 -3.19 -13.72 22.38
CA LEU A 192 -4.29 -14.06 23.28
C LEU A 192 -4.32 -15.54 23.66
N GLU A 193 -3.89 -16.44 22.79
CA GLU A 193 -3.97 -17.89 23.03
C GLU A 193 -2.76 -18.37 23.82
N ASN A 194 -1.56 -17.91 23.46
CA ASN A 194 -0.34 -18.35 24.11
C ASN A 194 0.01 -17.53 25.37
N HIS A 195 -0.76 -16.47 25.68
CA HIS A 195 -0.51 -15.52 26.76
C HIS A 195 0.94 -14.96 26.73
N ARG A 196 1.50 -14.78 25.53
CA ARG A 196 2.86 -14.29 25.35
C ARG A 196 2.83 -12.83 24.96
N SER A 197 3.54 -12.01 25.72
CA SER A 197 3.85 -10.63 25.34
C SER A 197 5.21 -10.56 24.67
N ARG A 198 5.31 -9.80 23.57
CA ARG A 198 6.59 -9.40 22.99
C ARG A 198 6.59 -7.90 22.79
N SER A 199 7.65 -7.23 23.22
CA SER A 199 7.85 -5.80 22.96
C SER A 199 8.77 -5.63 21.75
N PHE A 200 8.32 -4.89 20.75
CA PHE A 200 9.14 -4.45 19.63
C PHE A 200 9.53 -2.99 19.85
N VAL A 201 10.82 -2.69 19.73
CA VAL A 201 11.32 -1.31 19.77
C VAL A 201 11.27 -0.76 18.34
N TYR A 202 10.50 0.31 18.14
CA TYR A 202 10.49 1.03 16.88
C TYR A 202 11.70 1.96 16.84
N ARG A 203 12.66 1.63 15.98
CA ARG A 203 13.84 2.49 15.77
C ARG A 203 13.38 3.79 15.11
N LYS A 204 13.43 4.89 15.86
CA LYS A 204 13.24 6.25 15.35
C LYS A 204 14.51 6.62 14.60
N TYR A 205 14.37 6.95 13.31
CA TYR A 205 15.50 7.45 12.53
C TYR A 205 15.83 8.87 12.98
N LYS A 206 17.14 9.16 13.09
CA LYS A 206 17.57 10.54 13.22
C LYS A 206 17.44 11.19 11.85
N GLU A 207 16.56 12.18 11.76
CA GLU A 207 16.25 12.88 10.52
C GLU A 207 17.05 14.17 10.44
N TYR A 208 17.73 14.39 9.32
CA TYR A 208 18.37 15.65 9.00
C TYR A 208 17.45 16.41 8.03
N LEU A 209 16.75 17.42 8.55
CA LEU A 209 15.68 18.11 7.82
C LEU A 209 16.20 19.42 7.22
N PRO A 210 15.90 19.72 5.95
CA PRO A 210 16.14 21.03 5.36
C PRO A 210 15.31 22.13 6.04
N SER A 211 15.79 23.38 6.00
CA SER A 211 15.14 24.57 6.57
C SER A 211 13.74 24.88 6.00
N GLU A 212 13.38 24.29 4.86
CA GLU A 212 12.09 24.44 4.16
C GLU A 212 10.87 23.88 4.94
N MET A 213 11.07 23.31 6.12
CA MET A 213 10.02 22.62 6.88
C MET A 213 9.08 23.52 7.69
N GLU A 214 9.40 24.79 7.91
CA GLU A 214 8.56 25.70 8.71
C GLU A 214 7.15 25.85 8.10
N ASP A 215 7.06 25.93 6.77
CA ASP A 215 5.81 26.04 6.02
C ASP A 215 4.97 24.74 6.02
N MET A 216 5.53 23.61 6.44
CA MET A 216 4.88 22.31 6.36
C MET A 216 4.18 21.87 7.65
N SER A 217 4.30 22.65 8.73
CA SER A 217 3.67 22.38 10.02
C SER A 217 2.14 22.27 9.96
N ARG A 218 1.51 22.94 8.98
CA ARG A 218 0.05 22.89 8.74
C ARG A 218 -0.40 21.70 7.89
N CYS A 219 0.50 21.07 7.14
CA CYS A 219 0.17 19.96 6.27
C CYS A 219 -0.08 18.67 7.07
N SER A 220 -0.95 17.81 6.57
CA SER A 220 -0.98 16.43 7.04
C SER A 220 0.12 15.62 6.39
N ARG A 221 0.71 14.73 7.18
CA ARG A 221 1.85 13.91 6.79
C ARG A 221 1.53 12.44 6.94
N SER A 222 1.75 11.68 5.86
CA SER A 222 1.89 10.23 5.91
C SER A 222 3.34 9.84 5.64
N GLU A 223 3.72 8.64 6.09
CA GLU A 223 5.09 8.15 5.95
C GLU A 223 5.04 6.70 5.52
N HIS A 224 5.87 6.38 4.53
CA HIS A 224 5.86 5.12 3.81
C HIS A 224 7.27 4.55 3.76
N LEU A 225 7.43 3.27 4.06
CA LEU A 225 8.70 2.56 3.89
C LEU A 225 8.61 1.75 2.60
N VAL A 226 9.63 1.83 1.77
CA VAL A 226 9.68 1.15 0.49
C VAL A 226 11.04 0.50 0.34
N GLU A 227 11.08 -0.75 -0.06
CA GLU A 227 12.33 -1.43 -0.41
C GLU A 227 12.45 -1.49 -1.93
N ALA A 228 13.61 -1.10 -2.42
CA ALA A 228 13.95 -1.15 -3.82
C ALA A 228 14.40 -2.57 -4.22
N PRO A 229 14.30 -2.93 -5.51
CA PRO A 229 14.86 -4.17 -6.03
C PRO A 229 16.37 -4.34 -5.75
N THR A 230 17.10 -3.23 -5.59
CA THR A 230 18.52 -3.18 -5.21
C THR A 230 18.78 -3.62 -3.76
N GLY A 231 17.74 -3.68 -2.92
CA GLY A 231 17.83 -3.90 -1.48
C GLY A 231 18.00 -2.62 -0.65
N GLN A 232 18.08 -1.46 -1.29
CA GLN A 232 18.00 -0.18 -0.59
C GLN A 232 16.61 0.01 0.02
N THR A 233 16.54 0.72 1.13
CA THR A 233 15.26 1.07 1.76
C THR A 233 15.10 2.58 1.79
N PHE A 234 13.94 3.05 1.37
CA PHE A 234 13.58 4.46 1.36
C PHE A 234 12.41 4.71 2.29
N MET A 235 12.49 5.79 3.08
CA MET A 235 11.37 6.35 3.80
C MET A 235 10.87 7.57 3.02
N VAL A 236 9.62 7.52 2.57
CA VAL A 236 8.98 8.63 1.86
C VAL A 236 7.94 9.29 2.75
N LYS A 237 8.08 10.60 2.94
CA LYS A 237 7.09 11.44 3.62
C LYS A 237 6.21 12.11 2.58
N TRP A 238 4.92 11.84 2.65
CA TRP A 238 3.93 12.43 1.77
C TRP A 238 3.15 13.49 2.53
N TYR A 239 3.37 14.74 2.14
CA TYR A 239 2.67 15.90 2.67
C TYR A 239 1.49 16.26 1.80
N THR A 240 0.36 16.45 2.45
CA THR A 240 -0.91 16.81 1.83
C THR A 240 -1.51 18.00 2.54
N ASP A 241 -2.13 18.89 1.76
CA ASP A 241 -2.77 20.09 2.28
C ASP A 241 -4.24 20.11 1.88
N ILE A 242 -5.05 20.81 2.67
CA ILE A 242 -6.46 21.01 2.36
C ILE A 242 -6.57 22.27 1.53
N PHE A 243 -7.11 22.12 0.32
CA PHE A 243 -7.32 23.24 -0.58
C PHE A 243 -8.67 23.87 -0.27
N TRP A 244 -8.62 25.09 0.26
CA TRP A 244 -9.78 25.92 0.56
C TRP A 244 -9.99 26.92 -0.56
N ASN A 245 -11.25 27.16 -0.93
CA ASN A 245 -11.69 28.07 -1.99
C ASN A 245 -11.57 27.52 -3.42
N GLY A 246 -12.70 27.06 -3.95
CA GLY A 246 -12.86 26.53 -5.31
C GLY A 246 -13.96 25.46 -5.37
N PRO A 247 -14.25 24.88 -6.56
CA PRO A 247 -15.16 23.75 -6.69
C PRO A 247 -14.71 22.51 -5.90
N ASP A 248 -13.43 22.44 -5.54
CA ASP A 248 -12.80 21.34 -4.78
C ASP A 248 -12.60 21.65 -3.29
N ASN A 249 -13.49 22.45 -2.70
CA ASN A 249 -13.35 22.94 -1.34
C ASN A 249 -13.27 21.79 -0.32
N GLY A 250 -12.25 21.81 0.54
CA GLY A 250 -12.08 20.80 1.60
C GLY A 250 -11.42 19.50 1.12
N VAL A 251 -11.02 19.43 -0.15
CA VAL A 251 -10.30 18.28 -0.70
C VAL A 251 -8.83 18.32 -0.29
N ARG A 252 -8.33 17.18 0.19
CA ARG A 252 -6.93 17.00 0.53
C ARG A 252 -6.16 16.55 -0.71
N ARG A 253 -5.07 17.24 -1.04
CA ARG A 253 -4.23 16.94 -2.23
C ARG A 253 -2.75 16.95 -1.88
N TRP A 254 -1.95 16.38 -2.75
CA TRP A 254 -0.50 16.44 -2.69
C TRP A 254 0.01 17.88 -2.56
N LYS A 255 1.00 18.06 -1.68
CA LYS A 255 1.75 19.30 -1.51
C LYS A 255 3.25 19.11 -1.76
N ARG A 256 3.83 18.03 -1.22
CA ARG A 256 5.27 17.74 -1.34
C ARG A 256 5.57 16.29 -0.99
N PHE A 257 6.63 15.74 -1.59
CA PHE A 257 7.27 14.52 -1.12
C PHE A 257 8.66 14.83 -0.57
N MET A 258 9.08 14.05 0.43
CA MET A 258 10.47 14.01 0.86
C MET A 258 10.91 12.56 0.93
N VAL A 259 12.06 12.26 0.34
CA VAL A 259 12.63 10.91 0.32
C VAL A 259 13.85 10.88 1.21
N PHE A 260 13.96 9.82 1.99
CA PHE A 260 15.11 9.57 2.84
C PHE A 260 15.63 8.17 2.56
N GLU A 261 16.90 8.04 2.24
CA GLU A 261 17.57 6.75 2.22
C GLU A 261 17.83 6.30 3.65
N VAL A 262 17.50 5.04 3.91
CA VAL A 262 17.54 4.44 5.24
C VAL A 262 18.73 3.48 5.32
N ALA A 263 19.73 3.84 6.13
CA ALA A 263 20.93 3.04 6.34
C ALA A 263 21.34 3.04 7.81
N GLY A 264 21.68 1.87 8.37
CA GLY A 264 22.26 1.76 9.71
C GLY A 264 21.37 2.22 10.89
N GLY A 265 20.13 2.66 10.66
CA GLY A 265 19.29 3.29 11.69
C GLY A 265 19.22 4.81 11.59
N ASP A 266 19.86 5.39 10.57
CA ASP A 266 19.71 6.80 10.16
C ASP A 266 18.83 6.90 8.90
N ALA A 267 18.19 8.07 8.73
CA ALA A 267 17.44 8.41 7.53
C ALA A 267 17.99 9.72 6.97
N ILE A 268 18.68 9.62 5.84
CA ILE A 268 19.39 10.73 5.19
C ILE A 268 18.51 11.21 4.04
N ALA A 269 18.20 12.51 4.00
CA ALA A 269 17.41 13.07 2.91
C ALA A 269 18.13 12.85 1.58
N SER A 270 17.41 12.33 0.58
CA SER A 270 17.90 12.20 -0.78
C SER A 270 16.93 12.85 -1.75
N ASN A 271 17.50 13.55 -2.73
CA ASN A 271 16.76 14.12 -3.86
C ASN A 271 16.95 13.27 -5.14
N ASP A 272 17.70 12.18 -5.04
CA ASP A 272 17.99 11.28 -6.14
C ASP A 272 17.97 9.82 -5.69
N ILE A 273 17.17 9.01 -6.37
CA ILE A 273 17.11 7.55 -6.19
C ILE A 273 17.59 6.81 -7.43
N GLU A 274 18.32 7.48 -8.31
CA GLU A 274 18.93 6.92 -9.51
C GLU A 274 17.86 6.38 -10.49
N GLU A 275 18.07 5.17 -11.02
CA GLU A 275 17.19 4.48 -11.98
C GLU A 275 15.91 3.92 -11.34
N LEU A 276 15.55 4.35 -10.13
CA LEU A 276 14.39 3.83 -9.42
C LEU A 276 13.15 4.74 -9.55
N CYS A 277 12.00 4.09 -9.47
CA CYS A 277 10.69 4.72 -9.31
C CYS A 277 10.01 4.19 -8.06
N ILE A 278 9.34 5.06 -7.31
CA ILE A 278 8.53 4.68 -6.15
C ILE A 278 7.06 4.88 -6.47
N PHE A 279 6.22 3.92 -6.11
CA PHE A 279 4.77 3.97 -6.25
C PHE A 279 4.12 4.11 -4.88
N LEU A 280 3.31 5.16 -4.70
CA LEU A 280 2.59 5.45 -3.47
C LEU A 280 1.09 5.52 -3.69
N SER A 281 0.33 4.90 -2.80
CA SER A 281 -1.12 4.91 -2.84
C SER A 281 -1.65 5.27 -1.47
N ILE A 282 -2.69 6.11 -1.43
CA ILE A 282 -3.30 6.47 -0.13
C ILE A 282 -3.96 5.25 0.54
N LYS A 283 -4.43 4.29 -0.28
CA LYS A 283 -5.01 3.01 0.15
C LYS A 283 -4.28 1.82 -0.48
N GLY A 284 -2.96 1.83 -0.52
CA GLY A 284 -2.18 0.71 -1.06
C GLY A 284 -0.81 0.58 -0.42
N GLU A 285 -0.25 -0.63 -0.46
CA GLU A 285 1.12 -0.87 -0.04
C GLU A 285 2.09 -0.24 -1.06
N PRO A 286 3.09 0.54 -0.61
CA PRO A 286 4.03 1.17 -1.52
C PRO A 286 5.05 0.15 -2.07
N PHE A 287 5.50 0.34 -3.29
CA PHE A 287 6.52 -0.50 -3.92
C PHE A 287 7.48 0.32 -4.77
N CYS A 288 8.59 -0.29 -5.16
CA CYS A 288 9.63 0.33 -5.95
C CYS A 288 10.03 -0.58 -7.10
N VAL A 289 10.32 0.02 -8.25
CA VAL A 289 10.72 -0.69 -9.48
C VAL A 289 11.89 0.03 -10.14
N GLU A 290 12.64 -0.69 -10.97
CA GLU A 290 13.64 -0.09 -11.86
C GLU A 290 12.95 0.56 -13.06
N ALA A 291 13.16 1.85 -13.27
CA ALA A 291 12.44 2.66 -14.24
C ALA A 291 12.62 2.14 -15.67
N SER A 292 13.84 1.77 -16.03
CA SER A 292 14.24 1.30 -17.36
C SER A 292 13.45 0.05 -17.80
N LEU A 293 13.21 -0.89 -16.89
CA LEU A 293 12.48 -2.15 -17.14
C LEU A 293 11.03 -1.91 -17.56
N TYR A 294 10.42 -0.85 -17.03
CA TYR A 294 9.02 -0.50 -17.26
C TYR A 294 8.84 0.71 -18.18
N GLY A 295 9.92 1.26 -18.72
CA GLY A 295 9.90 2.47 -19.54
C GLY A 295 9.32 3.69 -18.80
N LEU A 296 9.61 3.80 -17.50
CA LEU A 296 9.21 4.91 -16.65
C LEU A 296 10.28 6.00 -16.65
N THR A 297 9.93 7.19 -16.14
CA THR A 297 10.93 8.25 -15.91
C THR A 297 11.65 7.97 -14.59
N PRO A 298 12.98 7.81 -14.56
CA PRO A 298 13.73 7.56 -13.33
C PRO A 298 13.65 8.73 -12.34
N ASN A 299 14.05 8.48 -11.10
CA ASN A 299 14.03 9.44 -10.01
C ASN A 299 12.64 10.10 -9.78
N CYS A 300 11.58 9.29 -9.88
CA CYS A 300 10.20 9.75 -9.77
C CYS A 300 9.38 8.99 -8.72
N ILE A 301 8.44 9.70 -8.10
CA ILE A 301 7.34 9.12 -7.31
C ILE A 301 6.07 9.18 -8.15
N TYR A 302 5.49 8.03 -8.44
CA TYR A 302 4.15 7.90 -8.99
C TYR A 302 3.17 7.73 -7.84
N TYR A 303 2.10 8.51 -7.81
CA TYR A 303 1.17 8.50 -6.69
C TYR A 303 -0.30 8.58 -7.10
N VAL A 304 -1.15 8.02 -6.24
CA VAL A 304 -2.61 8.12 -6.35
C VAL A 304 -3.21 8.37 -4.97
N GLY A 305 -3.88 9.50 -4.82
CA GLY A 305 -4.69 9.90 -3.68
C GLY A 305 -6.19 9.75 -4.00
N ASP A 306 -7.04 10.11 -3.04
CA ASP A 306 -8.49 10.04 -3.23
C ASP A 306 -9.00 11.02 -4.31
N PHE A 307 -8.30 12.13 -4.54
CA PHE A 307 -8.75 13.22 -5.43
C PHE A 307 -7.67 13.79 -6.36
N ASP A 308 -6.47 13.22 -6.31
CA ASP A 308 -5.35 13.64 -7.13
C ASP A 308 -4.44 12.47 -7.42
N TYR A 309 -3.77 12.53 -8.55
CA TYR A 309 -2.78 11.54 -8.95
C TYR A 309 -1.71 12.22 -9.78
N GLY A 310 -0.59 11.55 -9.96
CA GLY A 310 0.44 12.04 -10.85
C GLY A 310 1.79 11.40 -10.62
N LYS A 311 2.78 11.99 -11.27
CA LYS A 311 4.19 11.72 -11.15
C LYS A 311 4.88 12.96 -10.61
N VAL A 312 5.79 12.78 -9.65
CA VAL A 312 6.60 13.86 -9.08
C VAL A 312 8.06 13.51 -9.27
N ASN A 313 8.83 14.39 -9.89
CA ASN A 313 10.29 14.24 -9.93
C ASN A 313 10.86 14.61 -8.55
N ILE A 314 11.69 13.73 -7.99
CA ILE A 314 12.18 13.90 -6.61
C ILE A 314 13.18 15.06 -6.53
N GLY A 315 14.00 15.26 -7.57
CA GLY A 315 15.04 16.27 -7.62
C GLY A 315 14.54 17.70 -7.50
N ASN A 316 13.45 18.03 -8.21
CA ASN A 316 12.88 19.38 -8.23
C ASN A 316 11.48 19.49 -7.59
N ASN A 317 10.88 18.37 -7.16
CA ASN A 317 9.51 18.30 -6.65
C ASN A 317 8.44 18.82 -7.62
N GLU A 318 8.71 18.83 -8.93
CA GLU A 318 7.72 19.19 -9.94
C GLU A 318 6.74 18.03 -10.15
N ARG A 319 5.45 18.36 -10.12
CA ARG A 319 4.35 17.42 -10.31
C ARG A 319 3.76 17.55 -11.71
N VAL A 320 3.58 16.41 -12.36
CA VAL A 320 2.73 16.26 -13.55
C VAL A 320 1.60 15.30 -13.21
N GLY A 321 0.34 15.72 -13.37
CA GLY A 321 -0.80 14.87 -13.06
C GLY A 321 -2.14 15.59 -13.09
N GLY A 322 -3.20 14.83 -12.87
CA GLY A 322 -4.58 15.30 -12.92
C GLY A 322 -5.23 15.41 -11.55
N TYR A 323 -6.38 16.08 -11.51
CA TYR A 323 -7.30 16.07 -10.38
C TYR A 323 -8.50 15.22 -10.75
N GLY A 324 -9.05 14.50 -9.78
CA GLY A 324 -10.22 13.65 -10.01
C GLY A 324 -10.37 12.64 -8.88
N PHE A 325 -11.63 12.37 -8.52
CA PHE A 325 -11.93 11.36 -7.52
C PHE A 325 -11.53 9.98 -8.03
N SER A 326 -10.80 9.22 -7.20
CA SER A 326 -10.47 7.83 -7.46
C SER A 326 -11.22 6.92 -6.47
N PRO A 327 -12.13 6.05 -6.94
CA PRO A 327 -12.89 5.16 -6.06
C PRO A 327 -12.01 4.11 -5.37
N ALA A 328 -10.93 3.70 -6.06
CA ALA A 328 -9.97 2.70 -5.61
C ALA A 328 -8.54 3.23 -5.84
N PRO A 329 -8.05 4.14 -4.98
CA PRO A 329 -6.80 4.86 -5.19
C PRO A 329 -5.59 4.00 -4.83
N TYR A 330 -5.32 2.99 -5.65
CA TYR A 330 -4.11 2.17 -5.55
C TYR A 330 -3.59 1.68 -6.91
N PHE A 331 -2.33 1.26 -6.91
CA PHE A 331 -1.67 0.66 -8.06
C PHE A 331 -1.60 -0.86 -7.91
N ILE A 332 -1.74 -1.58 -9.03
CA ILE A 332 -1.41 -3.00 -9.11
C ILE A 332 0.08 -3.08 -9.48
N PRO A 333 0.94 -3.61 -8.59
CA PRO A 333 2.36 -3.76 -8.89
C PRO A 333 2.56 -4.79 -10.02
N PRO A 334 3.70 -4.74 -10.71
CA PRO A 334 4.09 -5.81 -11.62
C PRO A 334 4.02 -7.17 -10.94
N GLN A 335 3.44 -8.16 -11.62
CA GLN A 335 3.34 -9.53 -11.12
C GLN A 335 4.39 -10.40 -11.80
N SER A 336 5.06 -11.24 -11.01
CA SER A 336 5.88 -12.33 -11.52
C SER A 336 4.93 -13.40 -12.08
N SER A 337 5.15 -13.79 -13.34
CA SER A 337 4.36 -14.84 -14.00
C SER A 337 4.82 -16.25 -13.65
#